data_AF-A0AAJ8N0T6-F1
#
_entry.id   AF-A0AAJ8N0T6-F1
#
_cell.length_a   1.000
_cell.length_b   1.000
_cell.length_c   1.000
_cell.angle_alpha   90.00
_cell.angle_beta   90.00
_cell.angle_gamma   90.00
#
_symmetry.space_group_name_H-M   'P 1'
#
loop_
_entity.id
_entity.type
_entity.pdbx_description
1 polymer ?
#
loop_
_entity_poly.entity_id
_entity_poly.type
_entity_poly.pdbx_seq_one_letter_code
_entity_poly.pdbx_strand_id
1 'polypeptide(L)'
;MPAPPFGTASAYTDSFPAPPPKQVTVTAETCFNLSVFRDIVRQYRRLDDQIITRLNRAQAELRDRSRTLPSSSARSGVANLDGAEGMCVRLWGEMMAGWAHRQTLLTFCTQTVQASVEGKRDASSPLPHWERGVKEEEVLADQLASEESVEAIIRKRTLDAFKSRCPFFLPSPSDTTGRAWWDLADRGLKGRGPEVS
;
A
#
# COMPACT_ATOMS: atom_id res chain seq x y z
N MET A 1 35.50 -8.45 31.87
CA MET A 1 35.04 -7.68 30.70
C MET A 1 34.02 -8.52 29.96
N PRO A 2 32.71 -8.20 30.00
CA PRO A 2 31.72 -8.92 29.21
C PRO A 2 31.89 -8.57 27.73
N ALA A 3 31.90 -9.59 26.87
CA ALA A 3 32.06 -9.46 25.43
C ALA A 3 30.88 -8.65 24.81
N PRO A 4 31.12 -7.88 23.74
CA PRO A 4 30.08 -7.09 23.11
C PRO A 4 29.07 -8.01 22.39
N PRO A 5 27.78 -7.64 22.36
CA PRO A 5 26.79 -8.40 21.59
C PRO A 5 27.16 -8.37 20.10
N PHE A 6 27.29 -9.55 19.50
CA PHE A 6 27.40 -9.70 18.05
C PHE A 6 26.06 -9.33 17.41
N GLY A 7 26.04 -8.15 16.78
CA GLY A 7 24.92 -7.63 16.00
C GLY A 7 25.19 -6.17 15.65
N THR A 8 25.21 -5.84 14.36
CA THR A 8 25.45 -4.46 13.91
C THR A 8 24.25 -3.59 14.30
N ALA A 9 24.51 -2.44 14.93
CA ALA A 9 23.53 -1.39 15.20
C ALA A 9 22.73 -0.95 13.96
N SER A 10 23.20 -1.31 12.75
CA SER A 10 22.47 -1.17 11.49
C SER A 10 21.09 -1.86 11.45
N ALA A 11 20.80 -2.82 12.33
CA ALA A 11 19.46 -3.41 12.43
C ALA A 11 18.44 -2.47 13.10
N TYR A 12 18.91 -1.48 13.85
CA TYR A 12 18.13 -0.44 14.54
C TYR A 12 18.07 0.89 13.78
N THR A 13 18.87 1.08 12.72
CA THR A 13 18.92 2.35 11.97
C THR A 13 18.01 2.40 10.76
N ASP A 14 17.24 1.35 10.47
CA ASP A 14 16.12 1.44 9.55
C ASP A 14 14.96 2.08 10.33
N SER A 15 15.01 3.41 10.38
CA SER A 15 14.26 4.31 11.25
C SER A 15 12.85 3.80 11.55
N PHE A 16 12.65 3.40 12.81
CA PHE A 16 11.33 3.12 13.36
C PHE A 16 10.98 4.18 14.41
N PRO A 17 9.80 4.83 14.31
CA PRO A 17 8.85 4.72 13.21
C PRO A 17 9.44 5.32 11.92
N ALA A 18 9.09 4.74 10.76
CA ALA A 18 9.32 5.44 9.49
C ALA A 18 8.70 6.84 9.69
N PRO A 19 9.46 7.93 9.43
CA PRO A 19 8.89 9.26 9.59
C PRO A 19 7.57 9.26 8.81
N PRO A 20 6.46 9.74 9.43
CA PRO A 20 5.17 9.74 8.77
C PRO A 20 5.39 10.32 7.38
N PRO A 21 4.87 9.66 6.32
CA PRO A 21 5.09 10.13 4.96
C PRO A 21 4.79 11.62 4.96
N LYS A 22 5.75 12.44 4.52
CA LYS A 22 5.54 13.89 4.42
C LYS A 22 4.18 14.06 3.77
N GLN A 23 3.25 14.75 4.43
CA GLN A 23 1.92 14.96 3.87
C GLN A 23 2.09 15.69 2.54
N VAL A 24 2.13 14.93 1.45
CA VAL A 24 2.26 15.48 0.11
C VAL A 24 0.87 15.93 -0.27
N THR A 25 0.65 17.24 -0.25
CA THR A 25 -0.55 17.84 -0.83
C THR A 25 -0.54 17.55 -2.32
N VAL A 26 -1.44 16.69 -2.77
CA VAL A 26 -1.61 16.41 -4.19
C VAL A 26 -2.43 17.55 -4.79
N THR A 27 -1.86 18.30 -5.73
CA THR A 27 -2.57 19.35 -6.47
C THR A 27 -2.86 18.88 -7.89
N ALA A 28 -3.69 19.62 -8.64
CA ALA A 28 -3.94 19.31 -10.04
C ALA A 28 -2.64 19.29 -10.87
N GLU A 29 -1.69 20.18 -10.59
CA GLU A 29 -0.37 20.22 -11.24
C GLU A 29 0.40 18.91 -11.11
N THR A 30 0.30 18.24 -9.96
CA THR A 30 0.89 16.92 -9.71
C THR A 30 0.39 15.89 -10.72
N CYS A 31 -0.88 15.96 -11.12
CA CYS A 31 -1.51 15.00 -12.02
C CYS A 31 -1.14 15.24 -13.48
N PHE A 32 -0.88 16.49 -13.87
CA PHE A 32 -0.38 16.83 -15.21
C PHE A 32 1.12 16.57 -15.39
N ASN A 33 1.88 16.52 -14.28
CA ASN A 33 3.28 16.15 -14.31
C ASN A 33 3.49 14.66 -14.00
N LEU A 34 3.49 13.84 -15.05
CA LEU A 34 3.65 12.39 -14.96
C LEU A 34 4.92 11.95 -14.21
N SER A 35 6.02 12.72 -14.29
CA SER A 35 7.27 12.38 -13.59
C SER A 35 7.09 12.48 -12.07
N VAL A 36 6.48 13.59 -11.62
CA VAL A 36 6.17 13.83 -10.21
C VAL A 36 5.16 12.82 -9.70
N PHE A 37 4.10 12.56 -10.47
CA PHE A 37 3.11 11.54 -10.15
C PHE A 37 3.77 10.16 -9.95
N ARG A 38 4.62 9.72 -10.89
CA ARG A 38 5.33 8.44 -10.80
C ARG A 38 6.24 8.37 -9.58
N ASP A 39 6.92 9.45 -9.24
CA ASP A 39 7.79 9.49 -8.07
C ASP A 39 7.01 9.41 -6.75
N ILE A 40 5.85 10.08 -6.67
CA ILE A 40 4.95 9.97 -5.52
C ILE A 40 4.42 8.54 -5.39
N VAL A 41 3.92 7.95 -6.48
CA VAL A 41 3.42 6.57 -6.49
C VAL A 41 4.53 5.58 -6.07
N ARG A 42 5.76 5.76 -6.57
CA ARG A 42 6.92 4.96 -6.15
C ARG A 42 7.23 5.10 -4.66
N GLN A 43 7.13 6.31 -4.09
CA GLN A 43 7.34 6.52 -2.66
C GLN A 43 6.29 5.78 -1.82
N TYR A 44 5.02 5.82 -2.21
CA TYR A 44 3.98 5.05 -1.51
C TYR A 44 4.17 3.54 -1.66
N ARG A 45 4.65 3.05 -2.81
CA ARG A 45 4.97 1.62 -3.01
C ARG A 45 6.15 1.15 -2.14
N ARG A 46 7.13 2.03 -1.86
CA ARG A 46 8.21 1.71 -0.91
C ARG A 46 7.70 1.47 0.51
N LEU A 47 6.60 2.11 0.90
CA LEU A 47 5.96 1.85 2.20
C LEU A 47 5.38 0.43 2.25
N ASP A 48 4.85 -0.10 1.15
CA ASP A 48 4.40 -1.50 1.08
C ASP A 48 5.57 -2.49 1.20
N ASP A 49 6.69 -2.21 0.53
CA ASP A 49 7.90 -3.05 0.63
C ASP A 49 8.39 -3.11 2.10
N GLN A 50 8.25 -2.00 2.83
CA GLN A 50 8.51 -1.95 4.26
C GLN A 50 7.50 -2.80 5.05
N ILE A 51 6.21 -2.81 4.70
CA ILE A 51 5.21 -3.69 5.34
C ILE A 51 5.61 -5.16 5.21
N ILE A 52 6.00 -5.61 4.01
CA ILE A 52 6.44 -7.00 3.80
C ILE A 52 7.71 -7.30 4.59
N THR A 53 8.68 -6.38 4.61
CA THR A 53 9.92 -6.54 5.37
C THR A 53 9.66 -6.62 6.87
N ARG A 54 8.76 -5.77 7.39
CA ARG A 54 8.31 -5.80 8.79
C ARG A 54 7.62 -7.09 9.14
N LEU A 55 6.75 -7.60 8.27
CA LEU A 55 6.08 -8.88 8.45
C LEU A 55 7.09 -10.03 8.55
N ASN A 56 8.10 -10.05 7.66
CA ASN A 56 9.16 -11.05 7.69
C ASN A 56 10.00 -10.96 9.00
N ARG A 57 10.37 -9.76 9.43
CA ARG A 57 11.12 -9.54 10.68
C ARG A 57 10.31 -10.00 11.90
N ALA A 58 9.07 -9.56 11.99
CA ALA A 58 8.21 -9.86 13.12
C ALA A 58 7.92 -11.38 13.24
N GLN A 59 7.76 -12.08 12.12
CA GLN A 59 7.64 -13.53 12.10
C GLN A 59 8.93 -14.24 12.59
N ALA A 60 10.11 -13.71 12.26
CA ALA A 60 11.38 -14.25 12.74
C ALA A 60 11.51 -14.10 14.26
N GLU A 61 11.18 -12.92 14.80
CA GLU A 61 11.19 -12.66 16.25
C GLU A 61 10.27 -13.61 17.02
N LEU A 62 9.07 -13.88 16.50
CA LEU A 62 8.16 -14.85 17.12
C LEU A 62 8.69 -16.29 17.10
N ARG A 63 9.33 -16.70 16.00
CA ARG A 63 9.98 -18.03 15.90
C ARG A 63 11.13 -18.16 16.88
N ASP A 64 11.94 -17.12 17.03
CA ASP A 64 13.08 -17.14 17.95
C ASP A 64 12.63 -17.12 19.41
N ARG A 65 11.55 -16.40 19.74
CA ARG A 65 10.93 -16.46 21.07
C ARG A 65 10.38 -17.85 21.40
N SER A 66 9.83 -18.55 20.41
CA SER A 66 9.40 -19.95 20.59
C SER A 66 10.56 -20.91 20.87
N ARG A 67 11.79 -20.59 20.46
CA ARG A 67 12.99 -21.42 20.70
C ARG A 67 13.62 -21.18 22.06
N THR A 68 13.49 -19.97 22.61
CA THR A 68 14.13 -19.56 23.86
C THR A 68 13.26 -19.80 25.10
N LEU A 69 11.96 -20.03 24.93
CA LEU A 69 11.05 -20.37 26.02
C LEU A 69 11.14 -21.86 26.41
N PRO A 70 11.38 -22.21 27.69
CA PRO A 70 11.38 -23.60 28.17
C PRO A 70 10.00 -24.25 27.97
N SER A 71 9.97 -25.52 27.53
CA SER A 71 8.73 -26.30 27.26
C SER A 71 7.73 -26.38 28.44
N SER A 72 8.13 -26.01 29.67
CA SER A 72 7.28 -26.00 30.85
C SER A 72 6.31 -24.80 30.93
N SER A 73 6.56 -23.71 30.19
CA SER A 73 5.68 -22.54 30.16
C SER A 73 4.69 -22.54 28.99
N ALA A 74 4.75 -23.55 28.11
CA ALA A 74 3.90 -23.71 26.93
C ALA A 74 2.40 -23.98 27.24
N ARG A 75 2.01 -24.04 28.52
CA ARG A 75 0.63 -24.29 28.96
C ARG A 75 -0.15 -23.05 29.39
N SER A 76 0.43 -21.86 29.34
CA SER A 76 -0.37 -20.64 29.54
C SER A 76 -1.06 -20.28 28.24
N GLY A 77 -2.14 -21.00 27.92
CA GLY A 77 -3.09 -20.71 26.84
C GLY A 77 -3.92 -19.46 27.09
N VAL A 78 -3.28 -18.37 27.51
CA VAL A 78 -3.92 -17.06 27.56
C VAL A 78 -3.72 -16.45 26.17
N ALA A 79 -4.78 -16.55 25.37
CA ALA A 79 -4.96 -15.89 24.09
C ALA A 79 -4.95 -14.37 24.27
N ASN A 80 -3.79 -13.80 24.56
CA ASN A 80 -3.60 -12.38 24.34
C ASN A 80 -3.35 -12.19 22.84
N LEU A 81 -4.09 -11.24 22.26
CA LEU A 81 -3.87 -10.62 20.95
C LEU A 81 -2.47 -9.99 20.78
N ASP A 82 -1.46 -10.42 21.55
CA ASP A 82 -0.07 -9.98 21.55
C ASP A 82 0.87 -10.94 20.80
N GLY A 83 0.32 -12.02 20.24
CA GLY A 83 1.05 -13.03 19.45
C GLY A 83 1.04 -12.75 17.94
N ALA A 84 1.27 -13.80 17.14
CA ALA A 84 1.27 -13.74 15.67
C ALA A 84 -0.02 -13.12 15.09
N GLU A 85 -1.16 -13.44 15.70
CA GLU A 85 -2.49 -13.01 15.25
C GLU A 85 -2.68 -11.49 15.38
N GLY A 86 -2.31 -10.89 16.51
CA GLY A 86 -2.38 -9.44 16.70
C GLY A 86 -1.47 -8.66 15.76
N MET A 87 -0.30 -9.23 15.42
CA MET A 87 0.57 -8.60 14.42
C MET A 87 -0.03 -8.64 13.02
N CYS A 88 -0.65 -9.76 12.63
CA CYS A 88 -1.35 -9.87 11.36
C CYS A 88 -2.50 -8.84 11.28
N VAL A 89 -3.27 -8.64 12.36
CA VAL A 89 -4.33 -7.61 12.43
C VAL A 89 -3.76 -6.20 12.24
N ARG A 90 -2.68 -5.85 12.95
CA ARG A 90 -2.07 -4.51 12.83
C ARG A 90 -1.49 -4.24 11.45
N LEU A 91 -0.74 -5.20 10.90
CA LEU A 91 -0.16 -5.09 9.56
C LEU A 91 -1.23 -5.08 8.47
N TRP A 92 -2.33 -5.82 8.67
CA TRP A 92 -3.49 -5.75 7.79
C TRP A 92 -4.08 -4.33 7.74
N GLY A 93 -4.27 -3.69 8.90
CA GLY A 93 -4.72 -2.30 8.98
C GLY A 93 -3.80 -1.31 8.26
N GLU A 94 -2.49 -1.43 8.48
CA GLU A 94 -1.50 -0.57 7.81
C GLU A 94 -1.47 -0.76 6.29
N MET A 95 -1.60 -2.01 5.83
CA MET A 95 -1.65 -2.35 4.41
C MET A 95 -2.90 -1.76 3.74
N MET A 96 -4.07 -1.90 4.37
CA MET A 96 -5.30 -1.29 3.87
C MET A 96 -5.23 0.24 3.83
N ALA A 97 -4.66 0.87 4.85
CA ALA A 97 -4.48 2.32 4.87
C ALA A 97 -3.57 2.78 3.73
N GLY A 98 -2.48 2.04 3.45
CA GLY A 98 -1.59 2.31 2.32
C GLY A 98 -2.31 2.17 0.96
N TRP A 99 -3.11 1.12 0.79
CA TRP A 99 -3.91 0.90 -0.42
C TRP A 99 -4.94 2.01 -0.63
N ALA A 100 -5.69 2.38 0.40
CA ALA A 100 -6.69 3.44 0.34
C ALA A 100 -6.06 4.79 -0.04
N HIS A 101 -4.93 5.13 0.58
CA HIS A 101 -4.24 6.39 0.30
C HIS A 101 -3.73 6.49 -1.14
N ARG A 102 -3.11 5.41 -1.66
CA ARG A 102 -2.70 5.38 -3.08
C ARG A 102 -3.88 5.45 -4.01
N GLN A 103 -4.97 4.75 -3.67
CA GLN A 103 -6.16 4.73 -4.50
C GLN A 103 -6.83 6.11 -4.57
N THR A 104 -6.82 6.89 -3.49
CA THR A 104 -7.25 8.29 -3.50
C THR A 104 -6.42 9.13 -4.47
N LEU A 105 -5.09 9.00 -4.45
CA LEU A 105 -4.19 9.69 -5.39
C LEU A 105 -4.48 9.30 -6.85
N LEU A 106 -4.60 8.00 -7.14
CA LEU A 106 -4.88 7.50 -8.49
C LEU A 106 -6.21 8.03 -8.99
N THR A 107 -7.27 7.91 -8.19
CA THR A 107 -8.61 8.37 -8.57
C THR A 107 -8.63 9.89 -8.79
N PHE A 108 -8.02 10.67 -7.90
CA PHE A 108 -7.95 12.12 -8.05
C PHE A 108 -7.27 12.53 -9.35
N CYS A 109 -6.11 11.94 -9.66
CA CYS A 109 -5.38 12.30 -10.88
C CYS A 109 -6.06 11.82 -12.16
N THR A 110 -6.61 10.60 -12.17
CA THR A 110 -7.38 10.10 -13.31
C THR A 110 -8.58 11.00 -13.60
N GLN A 111 -9.38 11.35 -12.58
CA GLN A 111 -10.54 12.22 -12.74
C GLN A 111 -10.15 13.64 -13.19
N THR A 112 -9.09 14.21 -12.62
CA THR A 112 -8.63 15.56 -12.96
C THR A 112 -8.20 15.66 -14.43
N VAL A 113 -7.42 14.69 -14.91
CA VAL A 113 -6.94 14.71 -16.31
C VAL A 113 -8.08 14.36 -17.27
N GLN A 114 -8.97 13.41 -16.92
CA GLN A 114 -10.15 13.10 -17.74
C GLN A 114 -11.07 14.32 -17.91
N ALA A 115 -11.38 15.03 -16.83
CA ALA A 115 -12.19 16.24 -16.90
C ALA A 115 -11.55 17.35 -17.77
N SER A 116 -10.22 17.46 -17.76
CA SER A 116 -9.48 18.38 -18.65
C SER A 116 -9.61 17.99 -20.12
N VAL A 117 -9.42 16.70 -20.44
CA VAL A 117 -9.57 16.17 -21.81
C VAL A 117 -10.98 16.42 -22.33
N GLU A 118 -12.01 16.12 -21.52
CA GLU A 118 -13.41 16.36 -21.86
C GLU A 118 -13.67 17.85 -22.11
N GLY A 119 -13.22 18.73 -21.21
CA GLY A 119 -13.38 20.17 -21.37
C GLY A 119 -12.70 20.72 -22.62
N LYS A 120 -11.53 20.21 -23.00
CA LYS A 120 -10.85 20.61 -24.25
C LYS A 120 -11.51 20.06 -25.50
N ARG A 121 -12.07 18.86 -25.45
CA ARG A 121 -12.84 18.27 -26.55
C ARG A 121 -14.12 19.07 -26.81
N ASP A 122 -14.84 19.46 -25.76
CA ASP A 122 -16.07 20.24 -25.86
C ASP A 122 -15.82 21.66 -26.37
N ALA A 123 -14.69 22.27 -25.99
CA ALA A 123 -14.29 23.59 -26.46
C ALA A 123 -13.90 23.63 -27.96
N SER A 124 -13.78 22.46 -28.63
CA SER A 124 -13.51 22.22 -30.05
C SER A 124 -13.00 23.43 -30.84
N SER A 125 -11.69 23.47 -31.08
CA SER A 125 -11.04 24.50 -31.90
C SER A 125 -10.63 23.88 -33.26
N PRO A 126 -10.30 24.68 -34.30
CA PRO A 126 -9.74 24.15 -35.55
C PRO A 126 -8.22 24.32 -35.69
N LEU A 127 -7.53 24.84 -34.68
CA LEU A 127 -6.08 25.10 -34.70
C LEU A 127 -5.20 23.84 -34.49
N PRO A 128 -4.22 23.51 -35.35
CA PRO A 128 -3.40 22.30 -35.19
C PRO A 128 -2.68 22.13 -33.82
N HIS A 129 -2.42 23.23 -33.11
CA HIS A 129 -1.85 23.19 -31.76
C HIS A 129 -2.82 22.66 -30.70
N TRP A 130 -4.13 22.96 -30.80
CA TRP A 130 -5.10 22.47 -29.81
C TRP A 130 -5.28 20.95 -29.93
N GLU A 131 -5.36 20.42 -31.16
CA GLU A 131 -5.46 18.97 -31.43
C GLU A 131 -4.29 18.21 -30.83
N ARG A 132 -3.08 18.77 -30.95
CA ARG A 132 -1.88 18.20 -30.34
C ARG A 132 -1.99 18.20 -28.81
N GLY A 133 -2.41 19.32 -28.21
CA GLY A 133 -2.58 19.43 -26.77
C GLY A 133 -3.64 18.49 -26.19
N VAL A 134 -4.70 18.20 -26.95
CA VAL A 134 -5.72 17.20 -26.55
C VAL A 134 -5.14 15.79 -26.60
N LYS A 135 -4.43 15.43 -27.68
CA LYS A 135 -3.78 14.10 -27.80
C LYS A 135 -2.75 13.87 -26.71
N GLU A 136 -1.98 14.88 -26.33
CA GLU A 136 -1.02 14.79 -25.23
C GLU A 136 -1.71 14.47 -23.89
N GLU A 137 -2.84 15.12 -23.60
CA GLU A 137 -3.60 14.83 -22.38
C GLU A 137 -4.36 13.50 -22.42
N GLU A 138 -4.82 13.05 -23.59
CA GLU A 138 -5.38 11.71 -23.78
C GLU A 138 -4.35 10.63 -23.46
N VAL A 139 -3.13 10.78 -23.99
CA VAL A 139 -2.02 9.85 -23.69
C VAL A 139 -1.66 9.87 -22.20
N LEU A 140 -1.77 11.02 -21.55
CA LEU A 140 -1.59 11.11 -20.10
C LEU A 140 -2.71 10.39 -19.34
N ALA A 141 -3.97 10.59 -19.73
CA ALA A 141 -5.13 9.91 -19.14
C ALA A 141 -5.00 8.38 -19.26
N ASP A 142 -4.61 7.87 -20.43
CA ASP A 142 -4.38 6.45 -20.65
C ASP A 142 -3.26 5.90 -19.74
N GLN A 143 -2.18 6.67 -19.58
CA GLN A 143 -1.09 6.28 -18.68
C GLN A 143 -1.55 6.24 -17.22
N LEU A 144 -2.34 7.22 -16.75
CA LEU A 144 -2.91 7.22 -15.40
C LEU A 144 -3.88 6.05 -15.20
N ALA A 145 -4.73 5.75 -16.18
CA ALA A 145 -5.62 4.59 -16.16
C ALA A 145 -4.86 3.26 -16.15
N SER A 146 -3.70 3.19 -16.81
CA SER A 146 -2.83 2.02 -16.76
C SER A 146 -2.30 1.75 -15.34
N GLU A 147 -2.06 2.80 -14.55
CA GLU A 147 -1.54 2.69 -13.19
C GLU A 147 -2.57 2.10 -12.21
N GLU A 148 -3.88 2.23 -12.48
CA GLU A 148 -4.89 1.48 -11.73
C GLU A 148 -4.76 -0.04 -11.93
N SER A 149 -4.32 -0.46 -13.12
CA SER A 149 -4.03 -1.87 -13.42
C SER A 149 -2.79 -2.33 -12.65
N VAL A 150 -1.76 -1.49 -12.61
CA VAL A 150 -0.53 -1.76 -11.85
C VAL A 150 -0.84 -1.86 -10.35
N GLU A 151 -1.70 -0.98 -9.83
CA GLU A 151 -2.13 -1.02 -8.43
C GLU A 151 -2.87 -2.32 -8.10
N ALA A 152 -3.78 -2.78 -8.97
CA ALA A 152 -4.46 -4.06 -8.78
C ALA A 152 -3.47 -5.24 -8.68
N ILE A 153 -2.41 -5.24 -9.50
CA ILE A 153 -1.34 -6.25 -9.44
C ILE A 153 -0.56 -6.16 -8.12
N ILE A 154 -0.23 -4.95 -7.68
CA ILE A 154 0.52 -4.74 -6.43
C ILE A 154 -0.31 -5.17 -5.23
N ARG A 155 -1.59 -4.81 -5.15
CA ARG A 155 -2.51 -5.26 -4.08
C ARG A 155 -2.60 -6.78 -4.01
N LYS A 156 -2.73 -7.45 -5.16
CA LYS A 156 -2.75 -8.92 -5.20
C LYS A 156 -1.44 -9.53 -4.67
N ARG A 157 -0.29 -9.05 -5.16
CA ARG A 157 1.03 -9.55 -4.72
C ARG A 157 1.31 -9.30 -3.24
N THR A 158 0.94 -8.13 -2.74
CA THR A 158 1.09 -7.79 -1.32
C THR A 158 0.17 -8.65 -0.45
N LEU A 159 -1.07 -8.91 -0.89
CA LEU A 159 -1.98 -9.85 -0.23
C LEU A 159 -1.45 -11.29 -0.24
N ASP A 160 -0.93 -11.78 -1.36
CA ASP A 160 -0.37 -13.14 -1.47
C ASP A 160 0.82 -13.32 -0.51
N ALA A 161 1.70 -12.31 -0.44
CA ALA A 161 2.78 -12.28 0.53
C ALA A 161 2.23 -12.27 1.97
N PHE A 162 1.23 -11.45 2.26
CA PHE A 162 0.58 -11.41 3.57
C PHE A 162 0.00 -12.77 3.97
N LYS A 163 -0.81 -13.40 3.10
CA LYS A 163 -1.44 -14.72 3.33
C LYS A 163 -0.41 -15.80 3.67
N SER A 164 0.74 -15.79 3.00
CA SER A 164 1.80 -16.78 3.25
C SER A 164 2.49 -16.64 4.62
N ARG A 165 2.44 -15.47 5.26
CA ARG A 165 2.99 -15.24 6.62
C ARG A 165 1.90 -15.27 7.70
N CYS A 166 0.66 -14.97 7.32
CA CYS A 166 -0.53 -14.97 8.16
C CYS A 166 -1.57 -16.00 7.65
N PRO A 167 -1.27 -17.31 7.67
CA PRO A 167 -2.10 -18.33 7.01
C PRO A 167 -3.49 -18.53 7.62
N PHE A 168 -3.64 -18.20 8.91
CA PHE A 168 -4.91 -18.33 9.63
C PHE A 168 -5.67 -17.00 9.74
N PHE A 169 -5.10 -15.92 9.21
CA PHE A 169 -5.75 -14.62 9.27
C PHE A 169 -6.86 -14.53 8.22
N LEU A 170 -8.03 -14.10 8.66
CA LEU A 170 -9.14 -13.68 7.83
C LEU A 170 -9.76 -12.42 8.45
N PRO A 171 -10.13 -11.40 7.66
CA PRO A 171 -10.85 -10.24 8.18
C PRO A 171 -12.13 -10.67 8.91
N SER A 172 -12.39 -10.05 10.06
CA SER A 172 -13.59 -10.32 10.87
C SER A 172 -14.87 -10.13 10.04
N PRO A 173 -15.94 -10.92 10.28
CA PRO A 173 -17.22 -10.71 9.60
C PRO A 173 -17.91 -9.39 9.90
N SER A 174 -17.56 -8.75 11.01
CA SER A 174 -17.98 -7.39 11.30
C SER A 174 -17.20 -6.32 10.52
N ASP A 175 -16.00 -6.64 10.02
CA ASP A 175 -15.15 -5.72 9.27
C ASP A 175 -15.48 -5.78 7.78
N THR A 176 -16.56 -5.11 7.39
CA THR A 176 -17.04 -5.05 6.01
C THR A 176 -16.03 -4.38 5.08
N THR A 177 -15.37 -3.31 5.55
CA THR A 177 -14.34 -2.58 4.80
C THR A 177 -13.13 -3.46 4.54
N GLY A 178 -12.59 -4.13 5.57
CA GLY A 178 -11.46 -5.03 5.39
C GLY A 178 -11.79 -6.23 4.52
N ARG A 179 -13.00 -6.77 4.62
CA ARG A 179 -13.42 -7.87 3.76
C ARG A 179 -13.55 -7.46 2.29
N ALA A 180 -14.08 -6.27 2.01
CA ALA A 180 -14.15 -5.75 0.65
C ALA A 180 -12.75 -5.46 0.06
N TRP A 181 -11.81 -4.92 0.84
CA TRP A 181 -10.41 -4.78 0.40
C TRP A 181 -9.74 -6.13 0.13
N TRP A 182 -10.00 -7.12 1.00
CA TRP A 182 -9.51 -8.48 0.83
C TRP A 182 -9.99 -9.09 -0.49
N ASP A 183 -11.31 -9.05 -0.75
CA ASP A 183 -11.90 -9.63 -1.97
C ASP A 183 -11.43 -8.91 -3.24
N LEU A 184 -11.32 -7.58 -3.19
CA LEU A 184 -10.83 -6.77 -4.31
C LEU A 184 -9.39 -7.16 -4.68
N ALA A 185 -8.51 -7.26 -3.67
CA ALA A 185 -7.12 -7.61 -3.86
C ALA A 185 -6.96 -9.08 -4.29
N ASP A 186 -7.70 -10.01 -3.70
CA ASP A 186 -7.62 -11.44 -4.02
C ASP A 186 -8.00 -11.73 -5.47
N ARG A 187 -9.07 -11.08 -5.96
CA ARG A 187 -9.51 -11.16 -7.35
C ARG A 187 -8.58 -10.40 -8.30
N GLY A 188 -7.72 -9.52 -7.81
CA GLY A 188 -6.83 -8.69 -8.62
C GLY A 188 -7.59 -7.66 -9.46
N LEU A 189 -8.70 -7.14 -8.95
CA LEU A 189 -9.55 -6.18 -9.66
C LEU A 189 -9.07 -4.74 -9.45
N LYS A 190 -9.27 -3.94 -10.50
CA LYS A 190 -9.15 -2.47 -10.42
C LYS A 190 -10.30 -1.90 -9.60
N GLY A 191 -10.13 -0.67 -9.13
CA GLY A 191 -11.21 0.10 -8.51
C GLY A 191 -10.81 0.71 -7.18
N ARG A 192 -11.66 1.65 -6.75
CA ARG A 192 -11.42 2.55 -5.62
C ARG A 192 -11.38 1.85 -4.25
N GLY A 193 -11.88 0.62 -4.18
CA GLY A 193 -12.12 -0.06 -2.92
C GLY A 193 -13.09 0.70 -2.01
N PRO A 194 -13.42 0.16 -0.83
CA PRO A 194 -14.22 0.87 0.16
C PRO A 194 -13.42 1.99 0.83
N GLU A 195 -14.10 3.09 1.17
CA GLU A 195 -13.53 4.17 1.99
C GLU A 195 -13.08 3.61 3.35
N VAL A 196 -11.84 3.90 3.75
CA VAL A 196 -11.33 3.55 5.08
C VAL A 196 -11.64 4.73 6.00
N SER A 197 -12.49 4.51 7.00
CA SER A 197 -12.86 5.52 8.02
C SER A 197 -11.76 5.76 9.03
#